data_AF-A0A2V7SH77-F1
#
_entry.id   AF-A0A2V7SH77-F1
#
_cell.length_a   1.000
_cell.length_b   1.000
_cell.length_c   1.000
_cell.angle_alpha   90.00
_cell.angle_beta   90.00
_cell.angle_gamma   90.00
#
_symmetry.space_group_name_H-M   'P 1'
#
loop_
_entity.id
_entity.type
_entity.pdbx_description
1 polymer ?
#
loop_
_entity_poly.entity_id
_entity_poly.type
_entity_poly.pdbx_seq_one_letter_code
_entity_poly.pdbx_strand_id
1 'polypeptide(L)'
;MRLIRLPLLLALLPPAAAAQTARRLHLEGDWQAKAGEEIRHIMVRTDSSAQFGDQVARWRQVTDSLWLTLGDGVWQVYGMRLEGDRLTLSGGDLDKPVTLRRVGPATPRPDSVVIPPPPPPTERAWD
;
A
#
# COMPACT_ATOMS: atom_id res chain seq x y z
N MET A 1 -69.65 -0.95 17.70
CA MET A 1 -68.36 -1.63 17.39
C MET A 1 -67.43 -0.61 16.75
N ARG A 2 -66.37 -0.18 17.45
CA ARG A 2 -65.33 0.72 16.90
C ARG A 2 -64.11 -0.15 16.57
N LEU A 3 -63.77 -0.25 15.27
CA LEU A 3 -62.58 -0.95 14.78
C LEU A 3 -61.35 -0.07 15.03
N ILE A 4 -60.43 -0.55 15.87
CA ILE A 4 -59.11 0.06 16.08
C ILE A 4 -58.21 -0.43 14.93
N ARG A 5 -57.76 0.50 14.07
CA ARG A 5 -56.74 0.25 13.05
C ARG A 5 -55.36 0.33 13.73
N LEU A 6 -54.65 -0.80 13.77
CA LEU A 6 -53.26 -0.87 14.25
C LEU A 6 -52.31 -0.55 13.08
N PRO A 7 -51.41 0.44 13.18
CA PRO A 7 -50.43 0.68 12.13
C PRO A 7 -49.27 -0.34 12.25
N LEU A 8 -49.03 -1.07 11.17
CA LEU A 8 -47.87 -1.93 10.98
C LEU A 8 -46.64 -1.05 10.72
N LEU A 9 -45.78 -0.86 11.71
CA LEU A 9 -44.47 -0.23 11.54
C LEU A 9 -43.50 -1.25 10.92
N LEU A 10 -43.29 -1.16 9.59
CA LEU A 10 -42.13 -1.76 8.95
C LEU A 10 -40.88 -0.98 9.37
N ALA A 11 -40.06 -1.56 10.23
CA ALA A 11 -38.72 -1.06 10.53
C ALA A 11 -37.82 -1.27 9.30
N LEU A 12 -37.56 -0.19 8.55
CA LEU A 12 -36.54 -0.15 7.52
C LEU A 12 -35.17 -0.09 8.22
N LEU A 13 -34.50 -1.23 8.39
CA LEU A 13 -33.10 -1.25 8.81
C LEU A 13 -32.27 -0.74 7.61
N PRO A 14 -31.53 0.39 7.72
CA PRO A 14 -30.60 0.76 6.66
C PRO A 14 -29.50 -0.30 6.58
N PRO A 15 -29.09 -0.74 5.38
CA PRO A 15 -27.89 -1.55 5.25
C PRO A 15 -26.73 -0.68 5.73
N ALA A 16 -26.17 -1.02 6.88
CA ALA A 16 -24.88 -0.51 7.29
C ALA A 16 -23.86 -1.05 6.26
N ALA A 17 -23.63 -0.28 5.20
CA ALA A 17 -22.49 -0.46 4.33
C ALA A 17 -21.26 -0.26 5.23
N ALA A 18 -20.73 -1.36 5.77
CA ALA A 18 -19.40 -1.38 6.31
C ALA A 18 -18.47 -1.06 5.14
N ALA A 19 -18.16 0.22 4.97
CA ALA A 19 -16.95 0.64 4.26
C ALA A 19 -15.81 0.04 5.08
N GLN A 20 -15.47 -1.21 4.77
CA GLN A 20 -14.28 -1.86 5.26
C GLN A 20 -13.13 -1.06 4.67
N THR A 21 -12.75 0.01 5.38
CA THR A 21 -11.55 0.77 5.10
C THR A 21 -10.45 -0.26 5.25
N ALA A 22 -9.99 -0.80 4.12
CA ALA A 22 -8.87 -1.72 4.08
C ALA A 22 -7.79 -1.07 4.93
N ARG A 23 -7.38 -1.76 6.00
CA ARG A 23 -6.47 -1.21 6.99
C ARG A 23 -5.17 -0.88 6.26
N ARG A 24 -4.97 0.38 5.88
CA ARG A 24 -3.71 0.81 5.27
C ARG A 24 -2.64 0.61 6.32
N LEU A 25 -1.65 -0.20 5.96
CA LEU A 25 -0.46 -0.42 6.74
C LEU A 25 0.37 0.84 6.59
N HIS A 26 0.92 1.32 7.70
CA HIS A 26 1.79 2.50 7.66
C HIS A 26 3.16 2.08 7.11
N LEU A 27 3.33 2.17 5.80
CA LEU A 27 4.57 1.79 5.11
C LEU A 27 5.59 2.93 5.06
N GLU A 28 5.17 4.17 5.28
CA GLU A 28 6.02 5.35 5.14
C GLU A 28 7.20 5.36 6.12
N GLY A 29 8.42 5.51 5.62
CA GLY A 29 9.62 5.50 6.44
C GLY A 29 10.90 5.39 5.65
N ASP A 30 12.02 5.53 6.34
CA ASP A 30 13.33 5.08 5.88
C ASP A 30 13.51 3.62 6.28
N TRP A 31 13.75 2.77 5.29
CA TRP A 31 13.87 1.33 5.44
C TRP A 31 15.26 0.85 5.02
N GLN A 32 15.84 -0.05 5.79
CA GLN A 32 17.09 -0.72 5.44
C GLN A 32 16.81 -2.13 4.96
N ALA A 33 17.36 -2.46 3.78
CA ALA A 33 17.47 -3.82 3.29
C ALA A 33 18.93 -4.27 3.29
N LYS A 34 19.20 -5.49 3.75
CA LYS A 34 20.53 -6.10 3.67
C LYS A 34 20.69 -6.82 2.33
N ALA A 35 21.70 -6.43 1.56
CA ALA A 35 22.07 -7.03 0.28
C ALA A 35 23.52 -7.54 0.35
N GLY A 36 23.72 -8.77 0.82
CA GLY A 36 25.05 -9.26 1.16
C GLY A 36 25.65 -8.48 2.32
N GLU A 37 26.82 -7.87 2.13
CA GLU A 37 27.46 -6.97 3.10
C GLU A 37 26.98 -5.51 3.00
N GLU A 38 26.24 -5.16 1.95
CA GLU A 38 25.73 -3.80 1.74
C GLU A 38 24.40 -3.58 2.48
N ILE A 39 24.24 -2.40 3.08
CA ILE A 39 22.96 -1.91 3.59
C ILE A 39 22.42 -0.87 2.60
N ARG A 40 21.23 -1.13 2.05
CA ARG A 40 20.54 -0.19 1.15
C ARG A 40 19.42 0.51 1.88
N HIS A 41 19.38 1.83 1.77
CA HIS A 41 18.29 2.66 2.25
C HIS A 41 17.19 2.77 1.19
N ILE A 42 15.96 2.65 1.64
CA ILE A 42 14.74 2.66 0.84
C ILE A 42 13.79 3.63 1.50
N MET A 43 13.60 4.78 0.86
CA MET A 43 12.76 5.83 1.39
C MET A 43 11.35 5.69 0.81
N VAL A 44 10.36 5.38 1.64
CA VAL A 44 8.94 5.21 1.26
C VAL A 44 8.14 6.41 1.76
N ARG A 45 7.49 7.15 0.87
CA ARG A 45 6.82 8.43 1.17
C ARG A 45 5.32 8.41 0.94
N THR A 46 4.62 9.32 1.59
CA THR A 46 3.15 9.44 1.56
C THR A 46 2.59 9.90 0.20
N ASP A 47 3.41 10.54 -0.65
CA ASP A 47 3.04 10.96 -2.02
C ASP A 47 3.06 9.80 -3.04
N SER A 48 3.09 8.55 -2.54
CA SER A 48 3.24 7.33 -3.33
C SER A 48 4.57 7.22 -4.07
N SER A 49 5.61 7.97 -3.69
CA SER A 49 6.97 7.75 -4.17
C SER A 49 7.78 6.86 -3.23
N ALA A 50 8.64 6.04 -3.81
CA ALA A 50 9.70 5.34 -3.10
C ALA A 50 11.04 5.62 -3.78
N GLN A 51 12.14 5.52 -3.05
CA GLN A 51 13.47 5.78 -3.59
C GLN A 51 14.49 4.78 -3.07
N PHE A 52 15.28 4.22 -3.98
CA PHE A 52 16.32 3.21 -3.77
C PHE A 52 17.64 3.77 -4.31
N GLY A 53 18.46 4.40 -3.46
CA GLY A 53 19.58 5.21 -3.95
C GLY A 53 19.09 6.29 -4.92
N ASP A 54 19.55 6.25 -6.18
CA ASP A 54 19.15 7.20 -7.22
C ASP A 54 17.88 6.79 -8.00
N GLN A 55 17.39 5.56 -7.80
CA GLN A 55 16.20 5.07 -8.50
C GLN A 55 14.93 5.50 -7.78
N VAL A 56 13.97 6.04 -8.54
CA VAL A 56 12.67 6.48 -8.03
C VAL A 56 11.60 5.54 -8.53
N ALA A 57 10.76 5.09 -7.62
CA ALA A 57 9.62 4.24 -7.88
C ALA A 57 8.33 4.95 -7.50
N ARG A 58 7.23 4.50 -8.09
CA ARG A 58 5.90 4.71 -7.54
C ARG A 58 5.44 3.45 -6.82
N TRP A 59 4.78 3.59 -5.68
CA TRP A 59 4.25 2.47 -4.92
C TRP A 59 2.78 2.63 -4.58
N ARG A 60 2.11 1.50 -4.35
CA ARG A 60 0.75 1.44 -3.84
C ARG A 60 0.56 0.23 -2.94
N GLN A 61 -0.15 0.41 -1.83
CA GLN A 61 -0.63 -0.72 -1.05
C GLN A 61 -1.99 -1.18 -1.58
N VAL A 62 -2.13 -2.49 -1.82
CA VAL A 62 -3.41 -3.13 -2.14
C VAL A 62 -3.58 -4.35 -1.23
N THR A 63 -4.43 -4.24 -0.21
CA THR A 63 -4.61 -5.27 0.83
C THR A 63 -3.26 -5.63 1.46
N ASP A 64 -2.78 -6.86 1.24
CA ASP A 64 -1.52 -7.41 1.73
C ASP A 64 -0.46 -7.48 0.62
N SER A 65 -0.61 -6.66 -0.42
CA SER A 65 0.34 -6.55 -1.53
C SER A 65 0.91 -5.15 -1.66
N LEU A 66 2.20 -5.08 -1.98
CA LEU A 66 2.90 -3.88 -2.39
C LEU A 66 3.07 -3.90 -3.91
N TRP A 67 2.48 -2.92 -4.55
CA TRP A 67 2.60 -2.66 -5.97
C TRP A 67 3.69 -1.63 -6.18
N LEU A 68 4.63 -1.89 -7.08
CA LEU A 68 5.76 -1.01 -7.33
C LEU A 68 6.04 -0.93 -8.83
N THR A 69 6.27 0.28 -9.33
CA THR A 69 6.75 0.48 -10.70
C THR A 69 7.94 1.43 -10.70
N LEU A 70 8.88 1.18 -11.59
CA LEU A 70 10.00 2.06 -11.88
C LEU A 70 9.63 2.95 -13.08
N GLY A 71 10.61 3.61 -13.68
CA GLY A 71 10.41 4.50 -14.83
C GLY A 71 9.92 3.83 -16.12
N ASP A 72 9.80 2.50 -16.16
CA ASP A 72 9.32 1.72 -17.31
C ASP A 72 7.79 1.55 -17.34
N GLY A 73 7.08 1.88 -16.25
CA GLY A 73 5.63 1.75 -16.15
C GLY A 73 5.13 0.32 -15.94
N VAL A 74 6.02 -0.67 -15.81
CA VAL A 74 5.64 -2.04 -15.49
C VAL A 74 5.45 -2.17 -13.98
N TRP A 75 4.30 -2.72 -13.58
CA TRP A 75 3.95 -2.89 -12.16
C TRP A 75 4.36 -4.27 -11.66
N GLN A 76 5.34 -4.27 -10.76
CA GLN A 76 5.74 -5.43 -9.98
C GLN A 76 4.85 -5.56 -8.75
N VAL A 77 4.40 -6.77 -8.46
CA VAL A 77 3.50 -7.08 -7.35
C VAL A 77 4.20 -7.99 -6.36
N TYR A 78 4.33 -7.50 -5.12
CA TYR A 78 4.90 -8.24 -4.01
C TYR A 78 3.83 -8.55 -2.98
N GLY A 79 3.84 -9.76 -2.43
CA GLY A 79 3.18 -10.01 -1.14
C GLY A 79 3.94 -9.29 -0.03
N MET A 80 3.24 -8.77 0.97
CA MET A 80 3.85 -8.04 2.08
C MET A 80 3.29 -8.46 3.44
N ARG A 81 4.15 -8.39 4.46
CA ARG A 81 3.78 -8.54 5.86
C ARG A 81 4.51 -7.48 6.68
N LEU A 82 3.74 -6.66 7.40
CA LEU A 82 4.27 -5.60 8.26
C LEU A 82 4.08 -5.97 9.73
N GLU A 83 5.18 -6.01 10.49
CA GLU A 83 5.22 -6.26 11.92
C GLU A 83 6.06 -5.16 12.60
N GLY A 84 5.41 -4.08 13.04
CA GLY A 84 6.09 -2.94 13.66
C GLY A 84 7.10 -2.26 12.72
N ASP A 85 8.38 -2.36 13.06
CA ASP A 85 9.51 -1.84 12.25
C ASP A 85 10.06 -2.86 11.24
N ARG A 86 9.39 -4.01 11.06
CA ARG A 86 9.85 -5.07 10.15
C ARG A 86 8.86 -5.29 9.01
N LEU A 87 9.32 -5.10 7.77
CA LEU A 87 8.55 -5.37 6.56
C LEU A 87 9.15 -6.56 5.83
N THR A 88 8.36 -7.60 5.58
CA THR A 88 8.78 -8.73 4.75
C THR A 88 8.06 -8.64 3.40
N LEU A 89 8.83 -8.67 2.30
CA LEU A 89 8.32 -8.72 0.92
C LEU A 89 8.62 -10.09 0.31
N SER A 90 7.73 -10.60 -0.54
CA SER A 90 7.85 -11.92 -1.16
C SER A 90 7.19 -11.95 -2.54
N GLY A 91 7.65 -12.86 -3.43
CA GLY A 91 7.12 -12.98 -4.79
C GLY A 91 7.65 -11.89 -5.72
N GLY A 92 6.89 -11.56 -6.76
CA GLY A 92 7.34 -10.66 -7.81
C GLY A 92 8.58 -11.20 -8.51
N ASP A 93 9.64 -10.39 -8.55
CA ASP A 93 10.96 -10.74 -9.07
C ASP A 93 11.97 -11.18 -7.98
N LEU A 94 11.52 -11.42 -6.75
CA LEU A 94 12.40 -11.87 -5.67
C LEU A 94 12.57 -13.40 -5.69
N ASP A 95 13.82 -13.87 -5.79
CA ASP A 95 14.17 -15.30 -5.65
C ASP A 95 13.78 -15.88 -4.28
N LYS A 96 13.85 -15.05 -3.23
CA LYS A 96 13.49 -15.38 -1.84
C LYS A 96 12.91 -14.16 -1.14
N PRO A 97 12.08 -14.34 -0.09
CA PRO A 97 11.57 -13.22 0.69
C PRO A 97 12.69 -12.32 1.23
N VAL A 98 12.47 -11.00 1.19
CA VAL A 98 13.39 -9.99 1.72
C VAL A 98 12.75 -9.33 2.93
N THR A 99 13.53 -9.15 4.00
CA THR A 99 13.10 -8.41 5.19
C THR A 99 13.82 -7.08 5.26
N LEU A 100 13.03 -6.01 5.40
CA LEU A 100 13.48 -4.65 5.63
C LEU A 100 13.23 -4.24 7.07
N ARG A 101 14.09 -3.37 7.60
CA ARG A 101 13.94 -2.76 8.91
C ARG A 101 13.73 -1.25 8.80
N ARG A 102 12.69 -0.72 9.43
CA ARG A 102 12.44 0.73 9.49
C ARG A 102 13.42 1.34 10.47
N VAL A 103 14.15 2.36 10.03
CA VAL A 103 15.18 3.04 10.83
C VAL A 103 14.86 4.50 11.10
N GLY A 104 13.84 5.06 10.43
CA GLY A 104 13.44 6.43 10.65
C GLY A 104 12.16 6.82 9.91
N PRO A 105 11.70 8.07 10.13
CA PRO A 105 10.60 8.64 9.37
C PRO A 105 11.00 8.87 7.91
N ALA A 106 10.01 8.98 7.04
CA ALA A 106 10.25 9.34 5.65
C ALA A 106 10.70 10.80 5.54
N THR A 107 11.74 11.08 4.75
CA THR A 107 12.08 12.45 4.38
C THR A 107 11.31 12.88 3.13
N PRO A 108 10.93 14.16 2.99
CA PRO A 108 10.30 14.66 1.76
C PRO A 108 11.17 14.40 0.53
N ARG A 109 10.52 14.17 -0.61
CA ARG A 109 11.19 14.12 -1.92
C ARG A 109 11.41 15.55 -2.40
N PRO A 110 12.58 15.90 -2.99
CA PRO A 110 12.74 17.18 -3.67
C PRO A 110 11.77 17.28 -4.85
N ASP A 111 11.10 18.42 -5.02
CA ASP A 111 10.05 18.59 -6.04
C ASP A 111 10.51 18.29 -7.47
N SER A 112 11.81 18.48 -7.76
CA SER A 112 12.44 18.20 -9.06
C SER A 112 12.48 16.72 -9.45
N VAL A 113 12.30 15.79 -8.51
CA VAL A 113 12.42 14.35 -8.75
C VAL A 113 11.12 13.78 -9.34
N VAL A 114 11.12 13.40 -10.60
CA VAL A 114 9.90 12.87 -11.23
C VAL A 114 9.52 11.50 -10.65
N ILE A 115 8.24 11.33 -10.30
CA ILE A 115 7.67 10.04 -9.88
C ILE A 115 7.07 9.34 -11.11
N PRO A 116 7.30 8.03 -11.31
CA PRO A 116 6.64 7.26 -12.37
C PRO A 116 5.11 7.45 -12.36
N PRO A 117 4.41 7.52 -13.50
CA PRO A 117 2.96 7.76 -13.56
C PRO A 117 2.15 6.67 -12.82
N PRO A 118 0.94 6.98 -12.32
CA PRO A 118 0.09 5.96 -11.72
C PRO A 118 -0.42 5.01 -12.83
N PRO A 119 -0.90 3.81 -12.50
CA PRO A 119 -1.49 2.96 -13.52
C PRO A 119 -2.77 3.63 -14.07
N PRO A 120 -3.20 3.30 -15.31
CA PRO A 120 -4.49 3.70 -15.83
C PRO A 120 -5.62 3.38 -14.84
N PRO A 121 -6.69 4.19 -14.74
CA PRO A 121 -7.76 4.00 -13.75
C PRO A 121 -8.47 2.63 -13.82
N THR A 122 -8.41 1.97 -14.98
CA THR A 122 -9.02 0.66 -15.23
C THR A 122 -8.13 -0.50 -14.82
N GLU A 123 -6.85 -0.27 -14.53
CA GLU A 123 -5.93 -1.33 -14.15
C GLU A 123 -6.02 -1.57 -12.64
N ARG A 124 -6.47 -2.78 -12.30
CA ARG A 124 -6.64 -3.24 -10.92
C ARG A 124 -5.67 -4.36 -10.60
N ALA A 125 -5.50 -4.56 -9.31
CA ALA A 125 -4.51 -5.51 -8.83
C ALA A 125 -4.80 -6.98 -9.07
N TRP A 126 -6.07 -7.31 -9.32
CA TRP A 126 -6.59 -8.67 -9.28
C TRP A 126 -7.79 -8.85 -10.22
N ASP A 127 -7.90 -8.07 -11.30
CA ASP A 127 -8.93 -8.30 -12.32
C ASP A 127 -8.44 -9.33 -13.36
#